data_AF-A0A2T6D8A5-F1
#
_entry.id   AF-A0A2T6D8A5-F1
#
_cell.length_a   1.000
_cell.length_b   1.000
_cell.length_c   1.000
_cell.angle_alpha   90.00
_cell.angle_beta   90.00
_cell.angle_gamma   90.00
#
_symmetry.space_group_name_H-M   'P 1'
#
loop_
_entity.id
_entity.type
_entity.pdbx_description
1 polymer ?
#
loop_
_entity_poly.entity_id
_entity_poly.type
_entity_poly.pdbx_seq_one_letter_code
_entity_poly.pdbx_strand_id
1 'polypeptide(L)'
;MAVAYSIWFEHREPAVVANALICVICQTLYLVNQHIRGLEQVYVAGGGSPSGTATPPPRPTPGAGAESPTGDSPNAPLPTGPACPRCGRPMALRTVRNGPRTGAQFWGCRGYPECLGTRQLRAPSAESAA
;
A
#
# COMPACT_ATOMS: atom_id res chain seq x y z
N MET A 1 -13.98 -6.63 -19.21
CA MET A 1 -14.16 -5.34 -18.49
C MET A 1 -15.04 -4.35 -19.25
N ALA A 2 -14.80 -4.10 -20.55
CA ALA A 2 -15.63 -3.19 -21.36
C ALA A 2 -17.11 -3.60 -21.49
N VAL A 3 -17.43 -4.89 -21.36
CA VAL A 3 -18.80 -5.44 -21.51
C VAL A 3 -19.79 -4.92 -20.46
N ALA A 4 -19.33 -4.51 -19.27
CA ALA A 4 -20.22 -4.00 -18.23
C ALA A 4 -20.66 -2.54 -18.44
N TYR A 5 -19.89 -1.77 -19.23
CA TYR A 5 -20.13 -0.35 -19.46
C TYR A 5 -20.82 -0.06 -20.80
N SER A 6 -21.02 -1.07 -21.66
CA SER A 6 -21.59 -0.90 -22.99
C SER A 6 -22.96 -0.21 -22.99
N ILE A 7 -23.81 -0.54 -22.02
CA ILE A 7 -25.16 0.03 -21.84
C ILE A 7 -25.10 1.56 -21.63
N TRP A 8 -24.00 2.07 -21.09
CA TRP A 8 -23.86 3.48 -20.71
C TRP A 8 -23.26 4.34 -21.82
N PHE A 9 -22.70 3.73 -22.87
CA PHE A 9 -22.10 4.45 -23.99
C PHE A 9 -23.12 4.94 -25.03
N GLU A 10 -24.30 4.32 -25.07
CA GLU A 10 -25.38 4.66 -26.01
C GLU A 10 -26.45 5.59 -25.39
N HIS A 11 -26.17 6.14 -24.20
CA HIS A 11 -27.12 6.99 -23.49
C HIS A 11 -27.31 8.35 -24.21
N ARG A 12 -28.55 8.85 -24.27
CA ARG A 12 -28.87 10.14 -24.93
C ARG A 12 -28.22 11.35 -24.28
N GLU A 13 -27.89 11.25 -23.00
CA GLU A 13 -27.32 12.34 -22.23
C GLU A 13 -25.77 12.28 -22.26
N PRO A 14 -25.08 13.33 -22.77
CA PRO A 14 -23.63 13.30 -22.94
C PRO A 14 -22.86 13.24 -21.61
N ALA A 15 -23.45 13.77 -20.53
CA ALA A 15 -22.85 13.70 -19.19
C ALA A 15 -22.72 12.26 -18.69
N VAL A 16 -23.71 11.40 -19.00
CA VAL A 16 -23.71 9.98 -18.59
C VAL A 16 -22.63 9.21 -19.35
N VAL A 17 -22.52 9.44 -20.66
CA VAL A 17 -21.47 8.84 -21.50
C VAL A 17 -20.08 9.27 -21.03
N ALA A 18 -19.88 10.55 -20.71
CA ALA A 18 -18.62 11.07 -20.21
C ALA A 18 -18.21 10.43 -18.87
N ASN A 19 -19.14 10.31 -17.92
CA ASN A 19 -18.89 9.66 -16.63
C ASN A 19 -18.54 8.17 -16.81
N ALA A 20 -19.23 7.47 -17.71
CA ALA A 20 -18.93 6.07 -18.02
C ALA A 20 -17.52 5.92 -18.62
N LEU A 21 -17.12 6.81 -19.54
CA LEU A 21 -15.76 6.83 -20.10
C LEU A 21 -14.70 7.07 -19.03
N ILE A 22 -14.93 8.04 -18.13
CA ILE A 22 -14.01 8.30 -17.00
C ILE A 22 -13.84 7.03 -16.15
N CYS A 23 -14.93 6.34 -15.81
CA CYS A 23 -14.87 5.10 -15.05
C CYS A 23 -14.06 4.01 -15.77
N VAL A 24 -14.28 3.80 -17.07
CA VAL A 24 -13.54 2.80 -17.85
C VAL A 24 -12.06 3.16 -17.96
N ILE A 25 -11.73 4.43 -18.18
CA ILE A 25 -10.35 4.91 -18.24
C ILE A 25 -9.66 4.67 -16.90
N CYS A 26 -10.26 5.09 -15.78
CA CYS A 26 -9.70 4.87 -14.45
C CYS A 26 -9.48 3.39 -14.14
N GLN A 27 -10.44 2.52 -14.49
CA GLN A 27 -10.32 1.08 -14.29
C GLN A 27 -9.19 0.48 -15.13
N THR A 28 -9.06 0.92 -16.39
CA THR A 28 -8.01 0.46 -17.30
C THR A 28 -6.64 0.90 -16.80
N LEU A 29 -6.50 2.16 -16.38
CA LEU A 29 -5.27 2.67 -15.78
C LEU A 29 -4.88 1.92 -14.51
N TYR A 30 -5.85 1.58 -13.66
CA TYR A 30 -5.60 0.77 -12.46
C TYR A 30 -5.04 -0.62 -12.81
N LEU A 31 -5.67 -1.32 -13.76
CA LEU A 31 -5.24 -2.66 -14.18
C LEU A 31 -3.85 -2.64 -14.81
N VAL A 32 -3.55 -1.66 -15.66
CA VAL A 32 -2.23 -1.50 -16.27
C VAL A 32 -1.17 -1.25 -15.20
N ASN A 33 -1.44 -0.37 -14.24
CA ASN A 33 -0.53 -0.12 -13.12
C ASN A 33 -0.32 -1.36 -12.24
N GLN A 34 -1.35 -2.19 -12.04
CA GLN A 34 -1.22 -3.44 -11.31
C GLN A 34 -0.33 -4.44 -12.06
N HIS A 35 -0.47 -4.56 -13.37
CA HIS A 35 0.40 -5.41 -14.18
C HIS A 35 1.85 -4.96 -14.15
N ILE A 36 2.12 -3.65 -14.28
CA ILE A 36 3.49 -3.11 -14.19
C ILE A 36 4.12 -3.50 -12.85
N ARG A 37 3.41 -3.29 -11.74
CA ARG A 37 3.89 -3.66 -10.41
C ARG A 37 4.14 -5.17 -10.27
N GLY A 38 3.29 -6.00 -10.87
CA GLY A 38 3.48 -7.45 -10.89
C GLY A 38 4.75 -7.85 -11.66
N LEU A 39 4.97 -7.25 -12.83
CA LEU A 39 6.17 -7.48 -13.63
C LEU A 39 7.44 -6.98 -12.92
N GLU A 40 7.38 -5.80 -12.31
CA GLU A 40 8.48 -5.26 -11.50
C GLU A 40 8.83 -6.18 -10.33
N GLN A 41 7.83 -6.73 -9.62
CA GLN A 41 8.07 -7.67 -8.53
C GLN A 41 8.75 -8.96 -9.00
N VAL A 42 8.32 -9.52 -10.13
CA VAL A 42 8.95 -10.71 -10.73
C VAL A 42 10.37 -10.39 -11.20
N TYR A 43 10.58 -9.21 -11.78
CA TYR A 43 11.89 -8.74 -12.23
C TYR A 43 12.85 -8.51 -11.07
N VAL A 44 12.40 -7.87 -9.99
CA VAL A 44 13.18 -7.63 -8.77
C VAL A 44 13.48 -8.95 -8.05
N ALA A 45 12.49 -9.84 -7.92
CA ALA A 45 12.68 -11.15 -7.29
C ALA A 45 13.64 -12.06 -8.08
N GLY A 46 13.69 -11.90 -9.41
CA GLY A 46 14.63 -12.59 -10.29
C GLY A 46 16.06 -12.07 -10.24
N GLY A 47 16.38 -11.11 -9.37
CA GLY A 47 17.67 -10.44 -9.34
C GLY A 47 17.77 -9.47 -10.50
N GLY A 48 17.13 -8.31 -10.37
CA GLY A 48 17.12 -7.27 -11.39
C GLY A 48 18.52 -6.86 -11.83
N SER A 49 18.97 -7.39 -12.96
CA SER A 49 20.10 -6.86 -13.72
C SER A 49 19.79 -7.00 -15.21
N PRO A 50 19.87 -5.93 -16.02
CA PRO A 50 19.85 -6.02 -17.47
C PRO A 50 21.22 -6.49 -17.97
N SER A 51 21.59 -7.72 -17.65
CA SER A 51 22.78 -8.37 -18.21
C SER A 51 22.42 -9.81 -18.51
N GLY A 52 21.99 -10.03 -19.75
CA GLY A 52 21.36 -11.26 -20.20
C GLY A 52 22.19 -12.50 -19.89
N THR A 53 21.70 -13.31 -18.96
CA THR A 53 21.73 -14.78 -19.05
C THR A 53 20.50 -15.28 -18.31
N ALA A 54 19.54 -15.83 -19.05
CA ALA A 54 18.39 -16.49 -18.46
C ALA A 54 18.85 -17.84 -17.90
N THR A 55 19.22 -17.88 -16.62
CA THR A 55 19.35 -19.15 -15.90
C THR A 55 17.94 -19.58 -15.47
N PRO A 56 17.49 -20.80 -15.82
CA PRO A 56 16.19 -21.29 -15.36
C PRO A 56 16.18 -21.41 -13.82
N PRO A 57 15.01 -21.25 -13.17
CA PRO A 57 14.92 -21.33 -11.71
C PRO A 57 15.37 -22.71 -11.23
N PRO A 58 16.10 -22.80 -10.10
CA PRO A 58 16.46 -24.10 -9.52
C PRO A 58 15.18 -24.84 -9.07
N ARG A 59 15.12 -26.13 -9.44
CA ARG A 59 14.06 -27.04 -9.01
C ARG A 59 14.13 -27.22 -7.48
N PRO A 60 13.00 -27.20 -6.74
CA PRO A 60 13.04 -27.37 -5.29
C PRO A 60 13.47 -28.80 -4.94
N THR A 61 14.58 -28.94 -4.21
CA THR A 61 14.98 -30.18 -3.56
C THR A 61 14.35 -30.22 -2.16
N PRO A 62 13.63 -31.30 -1.79
CA PRO A 62 13.15 -31.46 -0.43
C PRO A 62 14.24 -32.10 0.44
N GLY A 63 14.81 -31.35 1.37
CA GLY A 63 15.51 -31.91 2.54
C GLY A 63 16.88 -31.29 2.87
N ALA A 64 17.12 -31.13 4.18
CA ALA A 64 18.28 -30.53 4.86
C ALA A 64 18.32 -28.98 4.82
N GLY A 65 18.14 -28.20 5.88
CA GLY A 65 18.20 -28.47 7.32
C GLY A 65 19.31 -27.59 7.94
N ALA A 66 18.90 -26.60 8.75
CA ALA A 66 19.70 -25.80 9.71
C ALA A 66 20.77 -24.86 9.10
N GLU A 67 21.02 -23.63 9.53
CA GLU A 67 20.80 -22.92 10.79
C GLU A 67 20.55 -21.42 10.47
N SER A 68 19.62 -20.77 11.17
CA SER A 68 19.56 -19.30 11.20
C SER A 68 19.75 -18.88 12.65
N PRO A 69 20.73 -18.01 12.96
CA PRO A 69 21.06 -17.72 14.34
C PRO A 69 19.89 -16.99 14.99
N THR A 70 19.49 -17.55 16.13
CA THR A 70 18.67 -16.91 17.16
C THR A 70 19.15 -15.49 17.40
N GLY A 71 18.40 -14.52 16.89
CA GLY A 71 18.41 -13.13 17.31
C GLY A 71 17.23 -12.87 18.25
N ASP A 72 17.11 -13.67 19.30
CA ASP A 72 16.19 -13.39 20.40
C ASP A 72 16.83 -12.30 21.26
N SER A 73 16.48 -11.05 20.97
CA SER A 73 16.71 -9.94 21.88
C SER A 73 15.35 -9.31 22.19
N PRO A 74 14.70 -9.68 23.30
CA PRO A 74 13.42 -9.13 23.68
C PRO A 74 13.61 -7.81 24.44
N ASN A 75 14.26 -6.80 23.84
CA ASN A 75 14.16 -5.42 24.36
C ASN A 75 14.61 -4.32 23.39
N ALA A 76 13.99 -4.23 22.22
CA ALA A 76 13.75 -2.91 21.65
C ALA A 76 12.30 -2.56 22.00
N PRO A 77 12.01 -1.45 22.69
CA PRO A 77 10.65 -0.95 22.75
C PRO A 77 10.26 -0.63 21.30
N LEU A 78 9.59 -1.58 20.65
CA LEU A 78 8.85 -1.34 19.42
C LEU A 78 8.12 -0.02 19.65
N PRO A 79 8.26 1.01 18.80
CA PRO A 79 7.75 2.35 19.09
C PRO A 79 6.26 2.23 19.42
N THR A 80 5.99 2.21 20.72
CA THR A 80 4.66 2.00 21.25
C THR A 80 4.09 3.39 21.18
N GLY A 81 3.43 3.67 20.06
CA GLY A 81 2.81 4.96 19.82
C GLY A 81 1.90 5.34 20.99
N PRO A 82 1.52 6.62 21.09
CA PRO A 82 0.71 7.13 22.20
C PRO A 82 -0.56 6.29 22.40
N ALA A 83 -1.05 6.24 23.63
CA ALA A 83 -2.33 5.60 23.93
C ALA A 83 -3.48 6.26 23.14
N CYS A 84 -4.39 5.43 22.64
CA CYS A 84 -5.57 5.87 21.93
C CYS A 84 -6.51 6.63 22.89
N PRO A 85 -6.94 7.86 22.57
CA PRO A 85 -7.83 8.63 23.45
C PRO A 85 -9.25 8.03 23.57
N ARG A 86 -9.63 7.11 22.66
CA ARG A 86 -10.96 6.47 22.67
C ARG A 86 -11.03 5.17 23.47
N CYS A 87 -9.94 4.41 23.52
CA CYS A 87 -9.96 3.05 24.09
C CYS A 87 -8.71 2.68 24.89
N GLY A 88 -7.74 3.58 25.03
CA GLY A 88 -6.49 3.34 25.76
C GLY A 88 -5.48 2.41 25.06
N ARG A 89 -5.89 1.65 24.03
CA ARG A 89 -5.00 0.74 23.28
C ARG A 89 -3.83 1.49 22.61
N PRO A 90 -2.68 0.84 22.40
CA PRO A 90 -1.54 1.45 21.73
C PRO A 90 -1.87 1.84 20.29
N MET A 91 -1.30 2.95 19.83
CA MET A 91 -1.43 3.40 18.44
C MET A 91 -0.24 2.97 17.59
N ALA A 92 -0.46 2.85 16.29
CA ALA A 92 0.55 2.56 15.29
C ALA A 92 0.65 3.73 14.30
N LEU A 93 1.86 4.01 13.82
CA LEU A 93 2.09 5.01 12.80
C LEU A 93 1.62 4.47 11.45
N ARG A 94 0.76 5.21 10.76
CA ARG A 94 0.18 4.83 9.47
C ARG A 94 0.35 5.97 8.48
N THR A 95 0.54 5.62 7.21
CA THR A 95 0.66 6.59 6.12
C THR A 95 -0.65 6.65 5.35
N VAL A 96 -1.11 7.86 5.05
CA VAL A 96 -2.27 8.08 4.18
C VAL A 96 -1.93 7.61 2.78
N ARG A 97 -2.70 6.66 2.26
CA ARG A 97 -2.46 6.06 0.94
C ARG A 97 -3.09 6.85 -0.20
N ASN A 98 -4.25 7.48 0.05
CA ASN A 98 -5.05 8.15 -0.97
C ASN A 98 -5.58 9.50 -0.46
N GLY A 99 -5.82 10.46 -1.37
CA GLY A 99 -6.43 11.76 -1.09
C GLY A 99 -5.45 12.93 -0.99
N PRO A 100 -5.91 14.12 -0.60
CA PRO A 100 -5.11 15.35 -0.63
C PRO A 100 -3.94 15.39 0.35
N ARG A 101 -3.89 14.46 1.32
CA ARG A 101 -2.77 14.30 2.28
C ARG A 101 -1.99 13.01 2.07
N THR A 102 -1.97 12.48 0.85
CA THR A 102 -1.22 11.25 0.53
C THR A 102 0.25 11.41 0.92
N GLY A 103 0.81 10.39 1.58
CA GLY A 103 2.17 10.42 2.12
C GLY A 103 2.28 11.02 3.53
N ALA A 104 1.26 11.71 4.04
CA ALA A 104 1.25 12.18 5.42
C ALA A 104 1.12 11.01 6.39
N GLN A 105 1.82 11.11 7.53
CA GLN A 105 1.79 10.10 8.58
C GLN A 105 0.85 10.53 9.71
N PHE A 106 0.15 9.57 10.30
CA PHE A 106 -0.74 9.77 11.43
C PHE A 106 -0.72 8.57 12.38
N TRP A 107 -1.07 8.79 13.64
CA TRP A 107 -1.28 7.71 14.59
C TRP A 107 -2.69 7.15 14.39
N GLY A 108 -2.79 5.85 14.12
CA GLY A 108 -4.06 5.11 14.10
C GLY A 108 -4.10 4.04 15.19
N CYS A 109 -5.27 3.84 15.80
CA CYS A 109 -5.45 2.79 16.80
C CYS A 109 -5.13 1.41 16.22
N ARG A 110 -4.47 0.55 17.01
CA ARG A 110 -4.24 -0.86 16.64
C ARG A 110 -5.51 -1.71 16.70
N GLY A 111 -6.53 -1.27 17.43
CA GLY A 111 -7.84 -1.92 17.48
C GLY A 111 -8.76 -1.62 16.28
N TYR A 112 -8.25 -1.12 15.15
CA TYR A 112 -9.07 -0.96 13.95
C TYR A 112 -9.43 -2.35 13.38
N PRO A 113 -10.68 -2.63 12.99
CA PRO A 113 -11.79 -1.68 12.76
C PRO A 113 -12.66 -1.36 13.98
N GLU A 114 -12.53 -2.07 15.10
CA GLU A 114 -13.39 -1.86 16.29
C GLU A 114 -13.20 -0.48 16.94
N CYS A 115 -12.03 0.13 16.77
CA CYS A 115 -11.72 1.46 17.27
C CYS A 115 -11.09 2.34 16.18
N LEU A 116 -11.82 3.38 15.80
CA LEU A 116 -11.43 4.36 14.78
C LEU A 116 -10.61 5.55 15.33
N GLY A 117 -10.02 5.43 16.53
CA GLY A 117 -9.26 6.51 17.13
C GLY A 117 -8.01 6.86 16.33
N THR A 118 -7.83 8.14 16.01
CA THR A 118 -6.66 8.66 15.29
C THR A 118 -6.08 9.88 16.01
N ARG A 119 -4.79 10.14 15.83
CA ARG A 119 -4.11 11.37 16.28
C ARG A 119 -3.20 11.85 15.16
N GLN A 120 -3.14 13.16 14.97
CA GLN A 120 -2.20 13.75 14.02
C GLN A 120 -0.78 13.60 14.57
N LEU A 121 0.17 13.30 13.68
CA LEU A 121 1.59 13.40 13.99
C LEU A 121 1.91 14.90 13.92
N ARG A 122 2.03 15.58 15.07
CA ARG A 122 2.44 16.99 15.10
C ARG A 122 3.85 17.07 14.50
N ALA A 123 3.99 17.76 13.37
CA ALA A 123 5.30 18.26 12.94
C ALA A 123 5.77 19.30 13.98
N PRO A 124 7.06 19.35 14.36
CA PRO A 124 7.56 20.46 15.16
C PRO A 124 7.19 21.76 14.43
N SER A 125 6.61 22.67 15.21
CA SER A 125 6.23 24.01 14.80
C SER A 125 7.38 24.68 14.06
N ALA A 126 7.05 25.29 12.93
CA ALA A 126 7.73 26.50 12.51
C ALA A 126 7.63 27.51 13.68
N GLU A 127 8.77 27.77 14.31
CA GLU A 127 9.07 28.84 15.24
C GLU A 127 10.42 29.35 14.69
N SER A 128 10.62 30.55 14.15
CA SER A 128 10.06 31.87 14.43
C SER A 128 10.37 32.79 13.22
N ALA A 129 9.37 33.43 12.61
CA ALA A 129 9.59 34.65 11.84
C ALA A 129 9.20 35.80 12.76
N ALA A 130 10.20 36.32 13.47
CA ALA A 130 10.18 37.63 14.11
C ALA A 130 10.78 38.64 13.14
#